data_AF-A0A6P2YKM0-F1
#
_entry.id   AF-A0A6P2YKM0-F1
#
_cell.length_a   1.000
_cell.length_b   1.000
_cell.length_c   1.000
_cell.angle_alpha   90.00
_cell.angle_beta   90.00
_cell.angle_gamma   90.00
#
_symmetry.space_group_name_H-M   'P 1'
#
loop_
_entity.id
_entity.type
_entity.pdbx_description
1 polymer ?
#
loop_
_entity_poly.entity_id
_entity_poly.type
_entity_poly.pdbx_seq_one_letter_code
_entity_poly.pdbx_strand_id
1 'polypeptide(L)' 'MPDGSIGSVLQTARPDGASVANWLPTPADGRSFTLFTRAYEPTGSVLQGTFVMPSAEPVQWPAHSERKTGRIAPRST' A
#
# COMPACT_ATOMS: atom_id res chain seq x y z
N MET A 1 -7.17 -2.81 -12.68
CA MET A 1 -6.34 -2.90 -13.91
C MET A 1 -7.23 -3.34 -15.06
N PRO A 2 -6.83 -3.21 -16.35
CA PRO A 2 -7.66 -3.62 -17.49
C PRO A 2 -8.11 -5.09 -17.48
N ASP A 3 -7.35 -5.96 -16.81
CA ASP A 3 -7.63 -7.38 -16.61
C ASP A 3 -8.61 -7.68 -15.46
N GLY A 4 -9.17 -6.64 -14.82
CA GLY A 4 -10.06 -6.80 -13.66
C GLY A 4 -9.35 -7.07 -12.33
N SER A 5 -8.03 -7.18 -12.31
CA SER A 5 -7.27 -7.33 -11.07
C SER A 5 -7.26 -6.04 -10.25
N ILE A 6 -7.16 -6.21 -8.93
CA ILE A 6 -7.01 -5.13 -7.95
C ILE A 6 -5.61 -5.23 -7.36
N GLY A 7 -4.88 -4.11 -7.37
CA GLY A 7 -3.59 -3.97 -6.69
C GLY A 7 -3.72 -2.99 -5.53
N SER A 8 -3.16 -3.38 -4.37
CA SER A 8 -3.08 -2.53 -3.18
C SER A 8 -1.63 -2.21 -2.84
N VAL A 9 -1.37 -0.98 -2.41
CA VAL A 9 -0.03 -0.56 -1.95
C VAL A 9 -0.02 -0.52 -0.43
N LEU A 10 0.96 -1.17 0.18
CA LEU A 10 1.19 -1.17 1.62
C LEU A 10 2.38 -0.26 1.93
N GLN A 11 2.15 0.85 2.65
CA GLN A 11 3.25 1.70 3.11
C GLN A 11 2.82 2.60 4.27
N THR A 12 3.80 3.08 5.03
CA THR A 12 3.55 3.95 6.19
C THR A 12 3.02 5.32 5.77
N ALA A 13 3.69 5.97 4.81
CA ALA A 13 3.33 7.31 4.38
C ALA A 13 2.24 7.25 3.31
N ARG A 14 1.27 8.16 3.40
CA ARG A 14 0.25 8.32 2.35
C ARG A 14 0.94 8.65 1.01
N PRO A 15 0.67 7.90 -0.08
CA PRO A 15 1.16 8.26 -1.41
C PRO A 15 0.44 9.49 -1.95
N ASP A 16 0.95 10.03 -3.06
CA ASP A 16 0.26 11.04 -3.86
C ASP A 16 -0.47 10.38 -5.05
N GLY A 17 -1.38 11.12 -5.67
CA GLY A 17 -2.02 10.74 -6.94
C GLY A 17 -2.97 9.54 -6.84
N ALA A 18 -3.03 8.76 -7.94
CA ALA A 18 -4.02 7.70 -8.12
C ALA A 18 -3.87 6.52 -7.14
N SER A 19 -2.66 6.27 -6.63
CA SER A 19 -2.39 5.17 -5.70
C SER A 19 -3.05 5.34 -4.34
N VAL A 20 -3.49 6.56 -3.98
CA VAL A 20 -4.20 6.84 -2.73
C VAL A 20 -5.46 5.99 -2.59
N ALA A 21 -6.18 5.73 -3.69
CA ALA A 21 -7.46 5.03 -3.66
C ALA A 21 -7.35 3.56 -3.21
N ASN A 22 -6.20 2.92 -3.46
CA ASN A 22 -5.93 1.52 -3.11
C ASN A 22 -4.72 1.38 -2.17
N TRP A 23 -4.45 2.41 -1.36
CA TRP A 23 -3.37 2.39 -0.37
C TRP A 23 -3.88 1.94 1.00
N LEU A 24 -3.11 1.09 1.67
CA LEU A 24 -3.31 0.74 3.06
C LEU A 24 -2.09 1.18 3.91
N PRO A 25 -2.32 1.89 5.04
CA PRO A 25 -1.25 2.28 5.93
C PRO A 25 -0.62 1.07 6.63
N THR A 26 0.70 1.07 6.78
CA THR A 26 1.44 0.10 7.60
C THR A 26 2.04 0.79 8.85
N PRO A 27 2.37 0.03 9.92
CA PRO A 27 2.98 0.61 11.12
C PRO A 27 4.27 1.39 10.80
N ALA A 28 4.39 2.61 11.35
CA ALA A 28 5.56 3.48 11.17
C ALA A 28 6.76 3.08 12.04
N ASP A 29 6.49 2.32 13.10
CA ASP A 29 7.44 1.96 14.15
C ASP A 29 8.20 0.66 13.85
N GLY A 30 8.07 0.13 12.63
CA GLY A 30 8.77 -1.09 12.19
C GLY A 30 8.23 -2.38 12.82
N ARG A 31 7.12 -2.33 13.56
CA ARG A 31 6.48 -3.56 14.08
C ARG A 31 5.94 -4.41 12.94
N SER A 32 6.05 -5.73 13.13
CA SER A 32 5.45 -6.72 12.24
C SER A 32 3.92 -6.56 12.21
N PHE A 33 3.33 -6.83 11.05
CA PHE A 33 1.89 -6.88 10.86
C PHE A 33 1.53 -8.10 10.02
N THR A 34 0.27 -8.52 10.12
CA THR A 34 -0.30 -9.59 9.30
C THR A 34 -1.34 -8.99 8.38
N LEU A 35 -1.23 -9.28 7.09
CA LEU A 35 -2.29 -9.00 6.13
C LEU A 35 -3.26 -10.19 6.10
N PHE A 36 -4.56 -9.90 6.24
CA PHE A 36 -5.62 -10.88 6.06
C PHE A 36 -6.77 -10.26 5.27
N THR A 37 -7.51 -11.07 4.53
CA THR A 37 -8.66 -10.66 3.73
C THR A 37 -9.92 -11.34 4.23
N ARG A 38 -11.07 -10.72 4.00
CA ARG A 38 -12.37 -11.32 4.26
C ARG A 38 -13.13 -11.47 2.95
N ALA A 39 -13.69 -12.65 2.75
CA ALA A 39 -14.66 -12.90 1.70
C ALA A 39 -16.05 -12.96 2.34
N TYR A 40 -16.99 -12.19 1.79
CA TYR A 40 -18.40 -12.21 2.18
C TYR A 40 -19.16 -12.93 1.07
N GLU A 41 -20.03 -13.87 1.44
CA GLU A 41 -20.65 -14.82 0.49
C GLU A 41 -19.61 -15.54 -0.38
N PRO A 42 -18.60 -16.21 0.22
CA PRO A 42 -17.56 -16.88 -0.55
C PRO A 42 -18.14 -18.07 -1.32
N THR A 43 -17.51 -18.39 -2.44
CA THR A 43 -17.83 -19.55 -3.27
C THR A 43 -16.55 -20.29 -3.67
N GLY A 44 -16.69 -21.45 -4.33
CA GLY A 44 -15.58 -22.14 -4.98
C GLY A 44 -14.40 -22.49 -4.06
N SER A 45 -13.18 -22.19 -4.52
CA SER A 45 -11.93 -22.54 -3.83
C SER A 45 -11.78 -21.92 -2.43
N VAL A 46 -12.45 -20.80 -2.16
CA VAL A 46 -12.45 -20.19 -0.82
C VAL A 46 -13.21 -21.08 0.17
N LEU A 47 -14.39 -21.60 -0.21
CA LEU A 47 -15.15 -22.54 0.63
C LEU A 47 -14.47 -23.91 0.76
N GLN A 48 -13.73 -24.31 -0.28
CA GLN A 48 -12.96 -25.56 -0.27
C GLN A 48 -11.66 -25.44 0.53
N GLY A 49 -11.28 -24.24 0.99
CA GLY A 49 -10.03 -24.00 1.71
C GLY A 49 -8.77 -24.14 0.84
N THR A 50 -8.91 -24.10 -0.49
CA THR A 50 -7.79 -24.26 -1.45
C THR A 50 -7.34 -22.93 -2.05
N PHE A 51 -8.10 -21.85 -1.82
CA PHE A 51 -7.65 -20.51 -2.20
C PHE A 51 -6.42 -20.08 -1.40
N VAL A 52 -5.39 -19.61 -2.09
CA VAL A 52 -4.17 -19.06 -1.50
C VAL A 52 -4.12 -17.57 -1.79
N MET A 53 -3.97 -16.76 -0.74
CA MET A 53 -3.80 -15.32 -0.89
C MET A 53 -2.49 -15.02 -1.63
N PRO A 54 -2.49 -14.10 -2.61
CA PRO A 54 -1.25 -13.63 -3.22
C PRO A 54 -0.28 -13.07 -2.17
N SER A 55 1.00 -13.36 -2.33
CA SER A 55 2.03 -12.79 -1.45
C SER A 55 2.17 -11.29 -1.68
N ALA A 56 2.49 -10.57 -0.61
CA ALA A 56 2.91 -9.17 -0.74
C ALA A 56 4.36 -9.15 -1.23
N GLU A 57 4.60 -8.43 -2.32
CA GLU A 57 5.93 -8.31 -2.91
C GLU A 57 6.54 -6.95 -2.60
N PRO A 58 7.84 -6.86 -2.29
CA PRO A 58 8.55 -5.60 -2.24
C PRO A 58 8.44 -4.90 -3.60
N VAL A 59 7.81 -3.73 -3.62
CA VAL A 59 7.76 -2.90 -4.82
C VAL A 59 8.94 -1.94 -4.81
N GLN A 60 9.85 -2.10 -5.78
CA GLN A 60 10.89 -1.11 -6.01
C GLN A 60 10.27 0.09 -6.71
N TRP A 61 9.90 1.08 -5.92
CA TRP A 61 9.38 2.32 -6.46
C TRP A 61 10.51 3.10 -7.14
N PRO A 62 10.33 3.65 -8.35
CA PRO A 62 11.30 4.59 -8.91
C PRO A 62 11.37 5.77 -7.96
N ALA A 63 12.53 5.97 -7.31
CA ALA A 63 12.75 6.93 -6.23
C ALA A 63 11.86 8.16 -6.40
N HIS A 64 10.81 8.28 -5.56
CA HIS A 64 10.12 9.55 -5.45
C HIS A 64 11.18 10.52 -4.97
N SER A 65 11.54 11.46 -5.84
CA SER A 65 12.43 12.57 -5.57
C SER A 65 12.24 13.03 -4.14
N GLU A 66 13.33 13.03 -3.38
CA GLU A 66 13.39 13.55 -2.01
C GLU A 66 12.46 14.75 -1.89
N ARG A 67 11.56 14.71 -0.89
CA ARG A 67 10.90 15.94 -0.46
C ARG A 67 12.03 16.92 -0.16
N LYS A 68 12.20 17.94 -1.00
CA LYS A 68 12.95 19.13 -0.62
C LYS A 68 12.25 19.66 0.63
N THR A 69 12.81 19.36 1.80
CA THR A 69 12.59 20.15 3.00
C THR A 69 12.93 21.57 2.61
N GLY A 70 11.90 22.36 2.36
CA GLY A 70 12.04 23.79 2.13
C GLY A 70 12.65 24.37 3.39
N ARG A 71 13.95 24.68 3.33
CA ARG A 71 14.60 25.50 4.34
C ARG A 71 13.93 26.86 4.28
N ILE A 72 13.07 27.16 5.24
CA ILE A 72 12.47 28.47 5.41
C ILE A 72 13.64 29.42 5.67
N ALA A 73 13.96 30.29 4.70
CA ALA A 73 14.90 31.37 4.94
C ALA A 73 14.24 32.39 5.87
N PRO A 74 14.91 32.88 6.92
CA PRO A 74 14.35 33.94 7.74
C PRO A 74 14.19 35.21 6.89
N ARG A 75 13.00 35.84 6.97
CA ARG A 75 12.80 37.19 6.44
C ARG A 75 13.85 38.11 7.06
N SER A 76 14.65 38.76 6.21
CA SER A 76 15.47 39.89 6.65
C SER A 76 14.56 41.11 6.81
N THR A 77 14.73 41.76 7.97
CA THR A 77 14.19 43.07 8.38
C THR A 77 14.37 44.15 7.35
#